data_AF-A0A4Q3EUQ3-F1
#
_entry.id   AF-A0A4Q3EUQ3-F1
#
_cell.length_a   1.000
_cell.length_b   1.000
_cell.length_c   1.000
_cell.angle_alpha   90.00
_cell.angle_beta   90.00
_cell.angle_gamma   90.00
#
_symmetry.space_group_name_H-M   'P 1'
#
loop_
_entity.id
_entity.type
_entity.pdbx_description
1 polymer ?
#
loop_
_entity_poly.entity_id
_entity_poly.type
_entity_poly.pdbx_seq_one_letter_code
_entity_poly.pdbx_strand_id
1 'polypeptide(L)'
;MQLPSVNDQNPEKRIKIFTWHIHGTYLYYLSLGDYEIYIPKSKEAKPGYVGLGTTFPFGKNVHEVDEEKVKDLELDCILFQTKTNYL
;
A
#
# COMPACT_ATOMS: atom_id res chain seq x y z
N MET A 1 23.99 -11.89 16.02
CA MET A 1 23.75 -11.89 14.57
C MET A 1 22.63 -10.88 14.33
N GLN A 2 22.99 -9.61 14.10
CA GLN A 2 22.01 -8.54 13.90
C GLN A 2 21.50 -8.67 12.46
N LEU A 3 20.21 -8.92 12.26
CA LEU A 3 19.61 -8.83 10.94
C LEU A 3 19.86 -7.40 10.42
N PRO A 4 20.28 -7.21 9.16
CA PRO A 4 20.42 -5.86 8.61
C PRO A 4 19.04 -5.18 8.72
N SER A 5 19.01 -4.06 9.43
CA SER A 5 17.87 -3.14 9.41
C SER A 5 17.83 -2.56 8.00
N VAL A 6 16.73 -2.79 7.29
CA VAL A 6 16.50 -2.28 5.91
C VAL A 6 16.63 -0.75 5.81
N ASN A 7 16.70 -0.02 6.93
CA ASN A 7 16.69 1.43 6.98
C ASN A 7 18.06 2.15 6.98
N ASP A 8 19.20 1.45 6.93
CA ASP A 8 20.51 2.13 7.11
C ASP A 8 21.05 2.90 5.89
N GLN A 9 20.33 2.99 4.76
CA GLN A 9 20.88 3.57 3.53
C GLN A 9 20.27 4.90 3.07
N ASN A 10 19.14 5.37 3.62
CA ASN A 10 18.68 6.76 3.41
C ASN A 10 17.52 7.10 4.36
N PRO A 11 17.72 7.84 5.47
CA PRO A 11 16.64 8.21 6.38
C PRO A 11 15.55 9.07 5.72
N GLU A 12 15.84 9.66 4.56
CA GLU A 12 14.89 10.44 3.74
C GLU A 12 14.01 9.55 2.84
N LYS A 13 14.41 8.31 2.54
CA LYS A 13 13.69 7.43 1.61
C LYS A 13 12.67 6.58 2.37
N ARG A 14 11.43 7.07 2.43
CA ARG A 14 10.30 6.26 2.89
C ARG A 14 10.09 5.05 2.00
N ILE A 15 9.89 3.89 2.63
CA ILE A 15 9.58 2.63 1.95
C ILE A 15 8.25 2.78 1.20
N LYS A 16 8.23 2.36 -0.07
CA LYS A 16 7.01 2.35 -0.90
C LYS A 16 6.39 0.96 -0.92
N ILE A 17 5.22 0.83 -0.33
CA ILE A 17 4.49 -0.43 -0.17
C ILE A 17 3.26 -0.42 -1.07
N PHE A 18 3.03 -1.49 -1.82
CA PHE A 18 1.76 -1.70 -2.51
C PHE A 18 0.91 -2.77 -1.83
N THR A 19 -0.40 -2.52 -1.70
CA THR A 19 -1.32 -3.50 -1.12
C THR A 19 -2.74 -3.39 -1.68
N TRP A 20 -3.42 -4.53 -1.76
CA TRP A 20 -4.87 -4.60 -1.91
C TRP A 20 -5.48 -4.76 -0.53
N HIS A 21 -6.16 -3.72 -0.06
CA HIS A 21 -6.83 -3.79 1.24
C HIS A 21 -8.22 -4.41 1.09
N ILE A 22 -8.50 -5.43 1.91
CA ILE A 22 -9.82 -6.06 1.98
C ILE A 22 -10.67 -5.40 3.09
N HIS A 23 -10.01 -4.94 4.15
CA HIS A 23 -10.64 -4.30 5.31
C HIS A 23 -10.07 -2.90 5.53
N GLY A 24 -10.97 -1.92 5.69
CA GLY A 24 -10.58 -0.52 5.95
C GLY A 24 -9.83 -0.34 7.28
N THR A 25 -10.16 -1.12 8.31
CA THR A 25 -9.46 -1.09 9.61
C THR A 25 -8.00 -1.51 9.50
N TYR A 26 -7.70 -2.52 8.67
CA TYR A 26 -6.33 -2.96 8.40
C TYR A 26 -5.52 -1.85 7.72
N LEU A 27 -6.07 -1.26 6.65
CA LEU A 27 -5.41 -0.16 5.96
C LEU A 27 -5.22 1.06 6.87
N TYR A 28 -6.19 1.32 7.76
CA TYR A 28 -6.10 2.41 8.73
C TYR A 28 -4.89 2.24 9.66
N TYR A 29 -4.73 1.07 10.29
CA TYR A 29 -3.58 0.84 11.16
C TYR A 29 -2.24 0.84 10.41
N LEU A 30 -2.19 0.33 9.17
CA LEU A 30 -1.00 0.46 8.34
C LEU A 30 -0.67 1.93 8.04
N SER A 31 -1.67 2.77 7.78
CA SER A 31 -1.44 4.18 7.46
C SER A 31 -0.80 4.99 8.59
N LEU A 32 -0.73 4.46 9.81
CA LEU A 32 -0.05 5.09 10.95
C LEU A 32 1.49 4.93 10.93
N GLY A 33 2.04 4.13 10.02
CA GLY A 33 3.49 3.93 9.90
C GLY A 33 4.21 5.01 9.08
N ASP A 34 5.55 5.03 9.19
CA ASP A 34 6.42 5.96 8.44
C ASP A 34 6.89 5.34 7.11
N TYR A 35 5.93 5.15 6.21
CA TYR A 35 6.12 4.62 4.85
C TYR A 35 4.99 5.11 3.95
N GLU A 36 5.19 5.01 2.64
CA GLU A 36 4.19 5.36 1.63
C GLU A 36 3.44 4.09 1.20
N ILE A 37 2.11 4.16 1.17
CA ILE A 37 1.21 3.06 0.80
C ILE A 37 0.52 3.41 -0.51
N TYR A 38 0.58 2.52 -1.48
CA TYR A 38 -0.13 2.60 -2.74
C TYR A 38 -1.22 1.53 -2.77
N ILE A 39 -2.44 1.94 -3.11
CA ILE A 39 -3.58 1.04 -3.29
C ILE A 39 -4.16 1.21 -4.70
N PRO A 40 -4.64 0.14 -5.33
CA PRO A 40 -5.22 0.23 -6.66
C PRO A 40 -6.66 0.77 -6.59
N LYS A 41 -7.02 1.57 -7.59
CA LYS A 41 -8.38 2.07 -7.80
C LYS A 41 -8.76 1.90 -9.26
N SER A 42 -9.84 1.17 -9.50
CA SER A 42 -10.47 1.04 -10.80
C SER A 42 -11.45 2.19 -11.02
N LYS A 43 -11.68 2.53 -12.30
CA LYS A 43 -12.75 3.48 -12.67
C LYS A 43 -14.14 2.92 -12.32
N GLU A 44 -14.31 1.61 -12.45
CA GLU A 44 -15.52 0.89 -12.07
C GLU A 44 -15.30 0.16 -10.74
N ALA A 45 -16.32 0.11 -9.89
CA ALA A 45 -16.21 -0.55 -8.59
C ALA A 45 -16.00 -2.06 -8.76
N LYS A 46 -14.79 -2.52 -8.48
CA LYS A 46 -14.40 -3.94 -8.52
C LYS A 46 -13.83 -4.36 -7.17
N PRO A 47 -14.11 -5.60 -6.69
CA PRO A 47 -13.55 -6.10 -5.44
C PRO A 47 -12.01 -5.97 -5.42
N GLY A 48 -11.47 -5.32 -4.39
CA GLY A 48 -10.03 -5.07 -4.24
C GLY A 48 -9.49 -3.82 -4.95
N TYR A 49 -10.32 -3.12 -5.74
CA TYR A 49 -9.94 -1.93 -6.52
C TYR A 49 -10.84 -0.73 -6.25
N VAL A 50 -11.46 -0.68 -5.07
CA VAL A 50 -12.41 0.39 -4.70
C VAL A 50 -11.72 1.69 -4.28
N GLY A 51 -10.40 1.68 -4.06
CA GLY A 51 -9.66 2.83 -3.53
C GLY A 51 -9.97 3.11 -2.05
N LEU A 52 -9.74 4.35 -1.61
CA LEU A 52 -10.03 4.80 -0.26
C LEU A 52 -11.53 4.87 -0.02
N GLY A 53 -12.01 4.14 1.00
CA GLY A 53 -13.35 4.36 1.54
C GLY A 53 -13.47 5.69 2.31
N THR A 54 -14.68 6.12 2.60
CA THR A 54 -14.96 7.34 3.38
C THR A 54 -15.02 7.11 4.89
N THR A 55 -14.86 5.86 5.34
CA THR A 55 -15.13 5.43 6.71
C THR A 55 -14.01 5.78 7.70
N PHE A 56 -12.76 5.87 7.24
CA PHE A 56 -11.60 6.07 8.12
C PHE A 56 -10.76 7.27 7.67
N PRO A 57 -10.19 8.04 8.60
CA PRO A 57 -9.25 9.11 8.28
C PRO A 57 -7.87 8.50 8.01
N PHE A 58 -7.66 8.00 6.79
CA PHE A 58 -6.36 7.48 6.37
C PHE A 58 -5.28 8.57 6.40
N GLY A 59 -4.05 8.17 6.70
CA GLY A 59 -2.89 9.05 6.66
C GLY A 59 -2.63 9.61 5.25
N LYS A 60 -1.92 10.75 5.19
CA LYS A 60 -1.50 11.39 3.91
C LYS A 60 -0.53 10.55 3.09
N ASN A 61 -0.02 9.48 3.69
CA ASN A 61 0.87 8.51 3.10
C ASN A 61 0.13 7.41 2.31
N VAL A 62 -1.20 7.46 2.21
CA VAL A 62 -1.99 6.51 1.41
C VAL A 62 -2.39 7.14 0.09
N HIS A 63 -1.95 6.54 -1.00
CA HIS A 63 -2.13 7.02 -2.37
C HIS A 63 -2.96 6.04 -3.17
N GLU A 64 -4.03 6.53 -3.79
CA GLU A 64 -4.77 5.78 -4.80
C GLU A 64 -4.02 5.83 -6.13
N VAL A 65 -3.87 4.69 -6.79
CA VAL A 65 -3.25 4.58 -8.11
C VAL A 65 -4.21 3.87 -9.04
N ASP A 66 -4.34 4.39 -10.26
CA ASP A 66 -5.11 3.71 -11.32
C ASP A 66 -4.57 2.28 -11.50
N GLU A 67 -5.46 1.28 -11.54
CA GLU A 67 -5.08 -0.12 -11.65
C GLU A 67 -4.13 -0.40 -12.82
N GLU A 68 -4.28 0.34 -13.93
CA GLU A 68 -3.44 0.18 -15.12
C GLU A 68 -2.02 0.71 -14.95
N LYS A 69 -1.82 1.64 -14.01
CA LYS A 69 -0.55 2.32 -13.72
C LYS A 69 0.24 1.69 -12.58
N VAL A 70 -0.35 0.73 -11.87
CA VAL A 70 0.33 0.02 -10.76
C VAL A 70 1.65 -0.61 -11.23
N LYS A 71 1.68 -1.16 -12.44
CA LYS A 71 2.87 -1.78 -13.05
C LYS A 71 4.04 -0.80 -13.28
N ASP A 72 3.75 0.50 -13.32
CA ASP A 72 4.72 1.55 -13.57
C ASP A 72 5.31 2.11 -12.26
N LEU A 73 4.85 1.62 -11.10
CA LEU A 73 5.34 2.06 -9.79
C LEU A 73 6.69 1.42 -9.45
N GLU A 74 7.63 2.24 -9.00
CA GLU A 74 8.83 1.76 -8.31
C GLU A 74 8.49 1.46 -6.85
N LEU A 75 8.29 0.18 -6.54
CA LEU A 75 7.88 -0.31 -5.23
C LEU A 75 9.03 -1.03 -4.53
N ASP A 76 9.19 -0.80 -3.24
CA ASP A 76 10.16 -1.52 -2.41
C ASP A 76 9.54 -2.82 -1.83
N CYS A 77 8.20 -2.88 -1.68
CA CYS A 77 7.50 -4.03 -1.11
C CYS A 77 6.08 -4.22 -1.67
N ILE A 78 5.65 -5.49 -1.81
CA ILE A 78 4.26 -5.86 -2.07
C ILE A 78 3.73 -6.63 -0.86
N LEU A 79 2.66 -6.11 -0.24
CA LEU A 79 2.00 -6.70 0.90
C LEU A 79 0.62 -7.24 0.49
N PHE A 80 0.41 -8.54 0.63
CA PHE A 80 -0.82 -9.21 0.23
C PHE A 80 -1.36 -10.12 1.34
N GLN A 81 -2.68 -10.22 1.43
CA GLN A 81 -3.37 -11.01 2.46
C GLN A 81 -3.85 -12.37 1.94
N THR A 82 -3.93 -12.55 0.63
CA THR A 82 -4.39 -13.79 -0.02
C THR A 82 -3.48 -14.13 -1.20
N LYS A 83 -3.41 -15.42 -1.55
CA LYS A 83 -2.62 -15.88 -2.70
C LYS A 83 -3.14 -15.32 -4.02
N THR A 84 -4.45 -15.10 -4.14
CA THR A 84 -5.10 -14.50 -5.32
C THR A 84 -4.60 -13.11 -5.66
N ASN A 85 -4.06 -12.37 -4.69
CA ASN A 85 -3.51 -11.04 -4.94
C ASN A 85 -2.05 -11.09 -5.43
N TYR A 86 -1.38 -12.24 -5.33
CA TYR A 86 0.02 -12.39 -5.72
C TYR A 86 0.23 -13.30 -6.94
N LEU A 87 -0.61 -14.33 -7.09
CA LEU A 87 -0.57 -15.32 -8.17
C LEU A 87 -1.68 -15.04 -9.19
#